data_AF-A0A8U0TJ57-F1
#
_entry.id   AF-A0A8U0TJ57-F1
#
_cell.length_a   1.000
_cell.length_b   1.000
_cell.length_c   1.000
_cell.angle_alpha   90.00
_cell.angle_beta   90.00
_cell.angle_gamma   90.00
#
_symmetry.space_group_name_H-M   'P 1'
#
loop_
_entity.id
_entity.type
_entity.pdbx_description
1 polymer ?
#
loop_
_entity_poly.entity_id
_entity_poly.type
_entity_poly.pdbx_seq_one_letter_code
_entity_poly.pdbx_strand_id
1 'polypeptide(L)'
;MKMSIRMSDSSIGVLLALLTITEGMTLSDLGSDLRCRCIQMERRRIGKLIDKVEMFPPSSHCKDTEIIATLKGSGKEICLDVSAPWVKKIIEQILAKHKRNSYSPKTWNKRASKKP
;
A
#
# COMPACT_ATOMS: atom_id res chain seq x y z
N MET A 1 -33.37 -36.87 -35.36
CA MET A 1 -32.00 -37.08 -35.84
C MET A 1 -31.23 -35.77 -35.78
N LYS A 2 -30.10 -35.81 -35.08
CA LYS A 2 -28.94 -34.88 -35.02
C LYS A 2 -29.06 -33.61 -35.87
N MET A 3 -29.41 -32.48 -35.24
CA MET A 3 -29.11 -31.18 -35.82
C MET A 3 -27.62 -30.94 -35.56
N SER A 4 -26.81 -31.22 -36.58
CA SER A 4 -25.39 -30.99 -36.63
C SER A 4 -25.10 -29.52 -36.36
N ILE A 5 -24.83 -29.20 -35.09
CA ILE A 5 -24.28 -27.93 -34.65
C ILE A 5 -22.85 -27.89 -35.19
N ARG A 6 -22.72 -27.26 -36.35
CA ARG A 6 -21.43 -26.99 -36.97
C ARG A 6 -20.64 -26.09 -36.01
N MET A 7 -19.44 -26.55 -35.67
CA MET A 7 -18.38 -25.84 -34.97
C MET A 7 -18.43 -24.34 -35.27
N SER A 8 -19.01 -23.57 -34.36
CA SER A 8 -18.78 -22.13 -34.28
C SER A 8 -17.64 -21.97 -33.29
N ASP A 9 -16.42 -22.04 -33.83
CA ASP A 9 -15.10 -21.78 -33.22
C ASP A 9 -15.07 -20.53 -32.31
N SER A 10 -16.07 -19.65 -32.48
CA SER A 10 -16.27 -18.43 -31.71
C SER A 10 -16.71 -18.65 -30.26
N SER A 11 -17.45 -19.72 -29.92
CA SER A 11 -17.99 -19.87 -28.56
C SER A 11 -16.92 -20.34 -27.55
N ILE A 12 -15.98 -21.19 -28.00
CA ILE A 12 -14.79 -21.58 -27.22
C ILE A 12 -13.85 -20.38 -27.07
N GLY A 13 -13.68 -19.59 -28.13
CA GLY A 13 -12.91 -18.34 -28.10
C GLY A 13 -13.45 -17.32 -27.09
N VAL A 14 -14.78 -17.15 -27.00
CA VAL A 14 -15.43 -16.27 -26.02
C VAL A 14 -15.21 -16.78 -24.58
N LEU A 15 -15.28 -18.10 -24.35
CA LEU A 15 -14.97 -18.67 -23.04
C LEU A 15 -13.49 -18.46 -22.65
N LEU A 16 -12.56 -18.65 -23.59
CA LEU A 16 -11.12 -18.40 -23.38
C LEU A 16 -10.83 -16.92 -23.15
N ALA A 17 -11.50 -16.00 -23.84
CA ALA A 17 -11.37 -14.55 -23.64
C ALA A 17 -11.94 -14.09 -22.29
N LEU A 18 -13.00 -14.74 -21.78
CA LEU A 18 -13.48 -14.48 -20.42
C LEU A 18 -12.48 -14.95 -19.35
N LEU A 19 -11.75 -16.04 -19.62
CA LEU A 19 -10.70 -16.56 -18.73
C LEU A 19 -9.40 -15.74 -18.74
N THR A 20 -9.15 -14.88 -19.73
CA THR A 20 -8.01 -13.95 -19.71
C THR A 20 -8.31 -12.66 -18.95
N ILE A 21 -9.59 -12.37 -18.65
CA ILE A 21 -10.00 -11.19 -17.85
C ILE A 21 -9.78 -11.44 -16.34
N THR A 22 -9.44 -12.66 -15.92
CA THR A 22 -9.05 -12.97 -14.52
C THR A 22 -7.59 -12.64 -14.21
N GLU A 23 -6.95 -11.75 -14.98
CA GLU A 23 -5.78 -10.98 -14.53
C GLU A 23 -6.20 -9.93 -13.48
N GLY A 24 -6.75 -10.43 -12.38
CA GLY A 24 -7.16 -9.70 -11.20
C GLY A 24 -7.20 -10.60 -9.98
N MET A 25 -6.55 -11.77 -10.02
CA MET A 25 -6.23 -12.54 -8.82
C MET A 25 -5.19 -11.75 -8.02
N THR A 26 -5.64 -10.89 -7.11
CA THR A 26 -4.91 -10.69 -5.87
C THR A 26 -5.75 -11.28 -4.76
N LEU A 27 -5.63 -12.60 -4.62
CA LEU A 27 -5.74 -13.24 -3.31
C LEU A 27 -4.67 -12.59 -2.43
N SER A 28 -5.01 -11.48 -1.78
CA SER A 28 -4.22 -10.93 -0.69
C SER A 28 -4.60 -11.73 0.56
N ASP A 29 -4.10 -12.97 0.52
CA ASP A 29 -3.73 -13.79 1.65
C ASP A 29 -3.10 -12.91 2.74
N LEU A 30 -3.89 -12.64 3.77
CA LEU A 30 -3.63 -13.02 5.17
C LEU A 30 -4.60 -12.19 6.04
N GLY A 31 -5.78 -12.76 6.31
CA GLY A 31 -6.51 -12.54 7.55
C GLY A 31 -6.85 -11.11 7.96
N SER A 32 -7.38 -10.27 7.05
CA SER A 32 -7.98 -9.01 7.49
C SER A 32 -9.20 -9.31 8.38
N ASP A 33 -9.03 -9.17 9.69
CA ASP A 33 -10.14 -9.06 10.63
C ASP A 33 -11.08 -7.98 10.05
N LEU A 34 -12.38 -8.26 9.93
CA LEU A 34 -13.36 -7.39 9.24
C LEU A 34 -13.48 -5.97 9.84
N ARG A 35 -12.71 -5.71 10.89
CA ARG A 35 -12.68 -4.50 11.72
C ARG A 35 -11.39 -3.70 11.56
N CYS A 36 -10.41 -4.20 10.81
CA CYS A 36 -9.23 -3.46 10.38
C CYS A 36 -9.61 -2.35 9.39
N ARG A 37 -8.85 -1.25 9.36
CA ARG A 37 -9.09 -0.12 8.43
C ARG A 37 -8.76 -0.50 6.98
N CYS A 38 -7.81 -1.41 6.81
CA CYS A 38 -7.28 -1.86 5.55
C CYS A 38 -7.91 -3.19 5.14
N ILE A 39 -8.72 -3.14 4.09
CA ILE A 39 -9.29 -4.33 3.45
C ILE A 39 -8.37 -4.82 2.32
N GLN A 40 -7.69 -3.89 1.65
CA GLN A 40 -6.80 -4.17 0.52
C GLN A 40 -5.46 -3.50 0.73
N MET A 41 -4.39 -4.25 0.51
CA MET A 41 -3.01 -3.77 0.63
C MET A 41 -2.44 -3.44 -0.74
N GLU A 42 -1.82 -2.27 -0.87
CA GLU A 42 -1.12 -1.83 -2.07
C GLU A 42 0.36 -2.22 -1.99
N ARG A 43 0.79 -3.03 -2.96
CA ARG A 43 2.17 -3.52 -3.09
C ARG A 43 2.95 -2.76 -4.17
N ARG A 44 2.25 -2.07 -5.08
CA ARG A 44 2.86 -1.35 -6.21
C ARG A 44 3.81 -0.29 -5.71
N ARG A 45 4.93 -0.12 -6.41
CA ARG A 45 5.98 0.83 -6.06
C ARG A 45 5.55 2.27 -6.38
N ILE A 46 4.80 2.88 -5.47
CA ILE A 46 4.27 4.25 -5.60
C ILE A 46 4.86 5.23 -4.58
N GLY A 47 5.97 4.87 -3.92
CA GLY A 47 6.61 5.68 -2.88
C GLY A 47 6.92 7.14 -3.26
N LYS A 48 7.13 7.44 -4.55
CA LYS A 48 7.35 8.82 -5.04
C LYS A 48 6.08 9.69 -5.03
N LEU A 49 4.92 9.04 -5.04
CA LEU A 49 3.61 9.67 -5.06
C LEU A 49 3.01 9.79 -3.66
N ILE A 50 3.72 9.37 -2.62
CA ILE A 50 3.25 9.44 -1.23
C ILE A 50 3.58 10.82 -0.66
N ASP A 51 2.59 11.46 -0.07
CA ASP A 51 2.71 12.74 0.61
C ASP A 51 2.84 12.57 2.14
N LYS A 52 1.93 11.77 2.72
CA LYS A 52 1.87 11.49 4.16
C LYS A 52 1.82 9.99 4.39
N VAL A 53 2.39 9.54 5.51
CA VAL A 53 2.31 8.15 5.98
C VAL A 53 1.93 8.16 7.45
N GLU A 54 0.95 7.34 7.80
CA GLU A 54 0.46 7.12 9.15
C GLU A 54 0.56 5.63 9.47
N MET A 55 1.12 5.33 10.65
CA MET A 55 1.24 3.96 11.15
C MET A 55 0.21 3.76 12.27
N PHE A 56 -0.60 2.72 12.14
CA PHE A 56 -1.59 2.30 13.10
C PHE A 56 -1.14 0.98 13.73
N PRO A 57 -0.79 0.97 15.03
CA PRO A 57 -0.37 -0.25 15.70
C PRO A 57 -1.56 -1.20 15.89
N PRO A 58 -1.29 -2.48 16.20
CA PRO A 58 -2.31 -3.44 16.58
C PRO A 58 -3.17 -2.92 17.73
N SER A 59 -4.48 -3.14 17.63
CA SER A 59 -5.49 -2.80 18.62
C SER A 59 -6.29 -4.05 19.02
N SER A 60 -7.18 -3.91 20.02
CA SER A 60 -8.11 -4.98 20.42
C SER A 60 -9.01 -5.48 19.28
N HIS A 61 -9.20 -4.67 18.25
CA HIS A 61 -10.08 -4.94 17.11
C HIS A 61 -9.33 -5.18 15.80
N CYS A 62 -8.01 -5.07 15.79
CA CYS A 62 -7.20 -5.37 14.61
C CYS A 62 -5.81 -5.78 15.09
N LYS A 63 -5.45 -7.05 14.90
CA LYS A 63 -4.17 -7.59 15.40
C LYS A 63 -2.98 -7.19 14.54
N ASP A 64 -3.25 -6.67 13.35
CA ASP A 64 -2.23 -6.29 12.38
C ASP A 64 -1.80 -4.84 12.56
N THR A 65 -0.54 -4.56 12.22
CA THR A 65 -0.06 -3.18 12.09
C THR A 65 -0.43 -2.68 10.71
N GLU A 66 -1.21 -1.60 10.65
CA GLU A 66 -1.66 -1.02 9.40
C GLU A 66 -0.83 0.22 9.06
N ILE A 67 -0.48 0.38 7.79
CA ILE A 67 0.22 1.57 7.31
C ILE A 67 -0.61 2.20 6.22
N ILE A 68 -1.10 3.40 6.48
CA ILE A 68 -1.94 4.14 5.55
C ILE A 68 -1.14 5.32 5.02
N ALA A 69 -1.07 5.44 3.70
CA ALA A 69 -0.39 6.53 3.02
C ALA A 69 -1.40 7.37 2.24
N THR A 70 -1.20 8.69 2.26
CA THR A 70 -1.96 9.65 1.47
C THR A 70 -1.18 9.95 0.19
N LEU A 71 -1.83 9.79 -0.96
CA LEU A 71 -1.24 10.09 -2.26
C LEU A 71 -1.23 11.60 -2.55
N LYS A 72 -0.12 12.07 -3.11
CA LYS A 72 0.08 13.44 -3.57
C LYS A 72 -0.82 13.73 -4.77
N GLY A 73 -1.47 14.89 -4.75
CA GLY A 73 -2.34 15.35 -5.83
C GLY A 73 -3.78 14.86 -5.68
N SER A 74 -4.00 13.55 -5.52
CA SER A 74 -5.36 13.01 -5.35
C SER A 74 -5.86 13.05 -3.92
N GLY A 75 -4.97 13.09 -2.92
CA GLY A 75 -5.35 13.00 -1.49
C GLY A 75 -5.90 11.62 -1.10
N LYS A 76 -5.88 10.64 -2.01
CA LYS A 76 -6.44 9.32 -1.76
C LYS A 76 -5.60 8.56 -0.73
N GLU A 77 -6.28 7.94 0.22
CA GLU A 77 -5.68 7.05 1.20
C GLU A 77 -5.56 5.64 0.64
N ILE A 78 -4.40 5.04 0.86
CA ILE A 78 -4.07 3.68 0.43
C ILE A 78 -3.37 2.96 1.57
N CYS A 79 -3.65 1.67 1.73
CA CYS A 79 -2.93 0.84 2.69
C CYS A 79 -1.69 0.24 2.03
N LEU A 80 -0.57 0.21 2.74
CA LEU A 80 0.70 -0.29 2.25
C LEU A 80 1.04 -1.64 2.87
N ASP A 81 1.50 -2.58 2.04
CA ASP A 81 1.97 -3.87 2.53
C ASP A 81 3.39 -3.79 3.13
N VAL A 82 3.52 -4.04 4.43
CA VAL A 82 4.82 -4.11 5.15
C VAL A 82 5.76 -5.18 4.62
N SER A 83 5.26 -6.18 3.90
CA SER A 83 6.05 -7.23 3.25
C SER A 83 6.88 -6.70 2.09
N ALA A 84 6.45 -5.59 1.46
CA ALA A 84 7.13 -5.01 0.31
C ALA A 84 8.44 -4.28 0.74
N PRO A 85 9.60 -4.58 0.13
CA PRO A 85 10.89 -3.98 0.53
C PRO A 85 10.94 -2.46 0.44
N TRP A 86 10.17 -1.86 -0.46
CA TRP A 86 10.13 -0.39 -0.61
C TRP A 86 9.35 0.29 0.52
N VAL A 87 8.32 -0.38 1.07
CA VAL A 87 7.55 0.12 2.22
C VAL A 87 8.42 0.14 3.47
N LYS A 88 9.20 -0.92 3.69
CA LYS A 88 10.20 -0.97 4.78
C LYS A 88 11.17 0.22 4.73
N LYS A 89 11.69 0.56 3.55
CA LYS A 89 12.57 1.73 3.36
C LYS A 89 11.89 3.04 3.74
N ILE A 90 10.60 3.21 3.45
CA ILE A 90 9.85 4.42 3.82
C ILE A 90 9.71 4.50 5.34
N ILE A 91 9.36 3.40 6.00
CA ILE A 91 9.27 3.32 7.46
C ILE A 91 10.61 3.70 8.10
N GLU A 92 11.71 3.13 7.62
CA GLU A 92 13.07 3.45 8.08
C GLU A 92 13.39 4.94 7.92
N GLN A 93 13.03 5.55 6.79
CA GLN A 93 13.25 6.99 6.57
C GLN A 93 12.43 7.86 7.52
N ILE A 94 11.18 7.49 7.79
CA ILE A 94 10.31 8.19 8.75
C ILE A 94 10.91 8.09 10.15
N LEU A 95 11.27 6.88 10.60
CA LEU A 95 11.89 6.65 11.91
C LEU A 95 13.22 7.40 12.05
N ALA A 96 14.06 7.41 11.01
CA ALA A 96 15.32 8.16 10.99
C ALA A 96 15.08 9.68 11.08
N LYS A 97 14.03 10.20 10.43
CA LYS A 97 13.64 11.62 10.54
C LYS A 97 13.15 11.95 11.94
N HIS A 98 12.36 11.07 12.57
CA HIS A 98 11.94 11.23 13.96
C HIS A 98 13.13 11.22 14.92
N LYS A 99 14.09 10.30 14.75
CA LYS A 99 15.30 10.26 15.58
C LYS A 99 16.12 11.55 15.46
N ARG A 100 16.29 12.09 14.25
CA ARG A 100 16.93 13.40 14.05
C ARG A 100 16.17 14.54 14.73
N ASN A 101 14.83 14.51 14.71
CA ASN A 101 14.02 15.52 15.37
C ASN A 101 14.04 15.39 16.91
N SER A 102 14.15 14.17 17.44
CA SER A 102 14.29 13.90 18.88
C SER A 102 15.71 14.16 19.41
N TYR A 103 16.74 14.02 18.58
CA TYR A 103 18.12 14.43 18.88
C TYR A 103 18.42 15.89 18.55
N SER A 104 17.50 16.61 17.89
CA SER A 104 17.56 18.06 17.78
C SER A 104 17.13 18.63 19.14
N PRO A 105 18.06 19.18 19.95
CA PRO A 105 17.66 19.83 21.19
C PRO A 105 16.69 20.94 20.80
N LYS A 106 15.50 21.00 21.40
CA LYS A 106 14.51 22.08 21.18
C LYS A 106 15.01 23.47 21.64
N THR A 107 16.32 23.62 21.84
CA THR A 107 17.03 24.80 22.33
C THR A 107 18.43 24.92 21.71
N TRP A 108 18.57 24.84 20.38
CA TRP A 108 19.70 25.56 19.75
C TRP A 108 19.25 26.99 19.45
N ASN A 109 19.49 27.86 20.43
CA ASN A 109 19.30 29.29 20.33
C ASN A 109 20.00 29.83 19.06
N LYS A 110 19.34 30.76 18.37
CA LYS A 110 19.85 31.57 17.26
C LYS A 110 21.04 32.46 17.67
N ARG A 111 22.15 31.87 18.13
CA ARG A 111 23.36 32.60 18.57
C ARG A 111 24.67 31.94 18.11
N ALA A 112 24.65 31.24 16.98
CA ALA A 112 25.85 30.66 16.39
C ALA A 112 26.12 31.13 14.94
N SER A 113 25.65 32.33 14.58
CA SER A 113 26.04 33.00 13.33
C SER A 113 26.51 34.45 13.51
N LYS A 114 27.03 34.80 14.69
CA LYS A 114 27.93 35.95 14.82
C LYS A 114 29.23 35.47 15.45
N LYS A 115 30.10 34.97 14.60
CA LYS A 115 31.53 34.84 14.87
C LYS A 115 32.14 36.25 14.66
N PRO A 116 32.86 36.85 15.61
CA PRO A 116 33.85 37.87 15.29
C PRO A 116 35.02 37.24 14.52
#